data_AF-A0A2R6DVF1-F1
#
_entry.id   AF-A0A2R6DVF1-F1
#
_cell.length_a   1.000
_cell.length_b   1.000
_cell.length_c   1.000
_cell.angle_alpha   90.00
_cell.angle_beta   90.00
_cell.angle_gamma   90.00
#
_symmetry.space_group_name_H-M   'P 1'
#
loop_
_entity.id
_entity.type
_entity.pdbx_description
1 polymer ?
#
loop_
_entity_poly.entity_id
_entity_poly.type
_entity_poly.pdbx_seq_one_letter_code
_entity_poly.pdbx_strand_id
1 'polypeptide(L)'
;MTANDTQCGSTTAFRSGEETVHVVLVADDPPVTDEVADALGDGYVVRTAHTRGELLSALDREVSAVLVNPALADAGAVLERLGTDADCRVAALVDDREPVGERFDDAVHKPLSRSTLRATVDRLCRCVAYSDGLDRYFDLARTLASLAEDDPQRDRLADRLDALEAELDETATPLDSDDVYDAALRGR
;
A
#
# COMPACT_ATOMS: atom_id res chain seq x y z
N MET A 1 34.33 11.61 -29.64
CA MET A 1 33.37 12.45 -30.39
C MET A 1 32.43 11.46 -31.06
N THR A 2 31.15 11.36 -30.73
CA THR A 2 30.18 12.29 -30.12
C THR A 2 29.07 11.37 -29.58
N ALA A 3 28.79 11.42 -28.28
CA ALA A 3 27.55 12.00 -27.73
C ALA A 3 26.27 11.44 -28.38
N ASN A 4 25.51 10.65 -27.61
CA ASN A 4 24.05 10.75 -27.71
C ASN A 4 23.50 10.72 -26.29
N ASP A 5 23.28 11.94 -25.81
CA ASP A 5 22.65 12.31 -24.56
C ASP A 5 21.14 12.50 -24.80
N THR A 6 20.38 12.17 -23.76
CA THR A 6 19.12 12.84 -23.37
C THR A 6 17.80 12.44 -24.06
N GLN A 7 17.15 11.44 -23.44
CA GLN A 7 15.94 11.57 -22.60
C GLN A 7 14.51 11.50 -23.19
N CYS A 8 13.64 11.00 -22.30
CA CYS A 8 12.18 11.18 -22.16
C CYS A 8 11.31 10.12 -22.86
N GLY A 9 10.32 9.48 -22.23
CA GLY A 9 9.52 9.95 -21.09
C GLY A 9 9.37 8.96 -19.94
N SER A 10 9.61 9.48 -18.74
CA SER A 10 8.99 9.02 -17.50
C SER A 10 7.59 9.62 -17.46
N THR A 11 6.58 8.80 -17.75
CA THR A 11 5.16 9.03 -17.47
C THR A 11 4.60 7.61 -17.56
N THR A 12 3.97 7.03 -16.54
CA THR A 12 2.60 7.37 -16.15
C THR A 12 2.28 6.65 -14.84
N ALA A 13 1.80 7.39 -13.85
CA ALA A 13 1.05 6.83 -12.73
C ALA A 13 -0.27 6.30 -13.27
N PHE A 14 -0.55 5.01 -13.13
CA PHE A 14 -1.86 4.44 -13.47
C PHE A 14 -2.24 3.34 -12.46
N ARG A 15 -3.12 3.69 -11.51
CA ARG A 15 -4.02 2.71 -10.89
C ARG A 15 -5.09 2.34 -11.93
N SER A 16 -4.74 1.51 -12.88
CA SER A 16 -5.69 0.80 -13.75
C SER A 16 -4.98 -0.37 -14.40
N GLY A 17 -5.38 -1.58 -13.99
CA GLY A 17 -5.28 -2.84 -14.74
C GLY A 17 -3.90 -3.18 -15.31
N GLU A 18 -3.33 -4.27 -14.79
CA GLU A 18 -2.10 -4.95 -15.24
C GLU A 18 -0.83 -4.39 -14.55
N GLU A 19 -0.43 -5.09 -13.48
CA GLU A 19 0.66 -4.80 -12.53
C GLU A 19 0.46 -3.52 -11.67
N THR A 20 -0.22 -3.68 -10.53
CA THR A 20 -0.25 -2.68 -9.46
C THR A 20 1.17 -2.42 -8.96
N VAL A 21 1.79 -1.35 -9.43
CA VAL A 21 3.06 -0.87 -8.91
C VAL A 21 2.82 -0.29 -7.52
N HIS A 22 3.15 -1.05 -6.49
CA HIS A 22 3.03 -0.61 -5.11
C HIS A 22 4.16 0.36 -4.75
N VAL A 23 3.78 1.53 -4.22
CA VAL A 23 4.71 2.52 -3.73
C VAL A 23 4.91 2.31 -2.23
N VAL A 24 6.16 2.13 -1.81
CA VAL A 24 6.54 1.92 -0.41
C VAL A 24 7.36 3.12 0.05
N LEU A 25 6.89 3.84 1.07
CA LEU A 25 7.60 4.95 1.66
C LEU A 25 8.38 4.48 2.89
N VAL A 26 9.69 4.68 2.91
CA VAL A 26 10.58 4.24 3.98
C VAL A 26 11.16 5.47 4.67
N ALA A 27 10.95 5.58 5.98
CA ALA A 27 11.42 6.69 6.79
C ALA A 27 12.37 6.22 7.88
N ASP A 28 13.67 6.35 7.64
CA ASP A 28 14.74 5.95 8.54
C ASP A 28 16.07 6.65 8.18
N ASP A 29 17.14 6.33 8.89
CA ASP A 29 18.49 6.74 8.54
C ASP A 29 18.91 6.21 7.15
N PRO A 30 19.75 6.97 6.39
CA PRO A 30 20.11 6.62 5.01
C PRO A 30 20.60 5.17 4.79
N PRO A 31 21.48 4.60 5.64
CA PRO A 31 21.92 3.22 5.45
C PRO A 31 20.79 2.19 5.50
N VAL A 32 19.77 2.43 6.32
CA VAL A 32 18.62 1.54 6.46
C VAL A 32 17.68 1.71 5.27
N THR A 33 17.43 2.95 4.85
CA THR A 33 16.58 3.18 3.68
C THR A 33 17.18 2.59 2.41
N ASP A 34 18.50 2.62 2.26
CA ASP A 34 19.22 2.01 1.13
C ASP A 34 19.09 0.47 1.18
N GLU A 35 19.27 -0.13 2.35
CA GLU A 35 19.09 -1.58 2.55
C GLU A 35 17.67 -2.04 2.22
N VAL A 36 16.65 -1.27 2.64
CA VAL A 36 15.24 -1.55 2.33
C VAL A 36 14.98 -1.43 0.83
N ALA A 37 15.49 -0.38 0.19
CA ALA A 37 15.34 -0.18 -1.24
C ALA A 37 15.94 -1.35 -2.05
N ASP A 38 17.15 -1.78 -1.69
CA ASP A 38 17.84 -2.92 -2.29
C ASP A 38 17.07 -4.24 -2.05
N ALA A 39 16.52 -4.41 -0.85
CA ALA A 39 15.76 -5.60 -0.49
C ALA A 39 14.46 -5.74 -1.29
N LEU A 40 13.72 -4.63 -1.47
CA LEU A 40 12.45 -4.58 -2.18
C LEU A 40 12.64 -4.66 -3.71
N GLY A 41 13.71 -4.09 -4.26
CA GLY A 41 14.14 -4.26 -5.66
C GLY A 41 13.05 -3.97 -6.70
N ASP A 42 13.14 -4.61 -7.86
CA ASP A 42 12.30 -4.35 -9.06
C ASP A 42 10.79 -4.59 -8.89
N GLY A 43 10.33 -5.07 -7.73
CA GLY A 43 8.91 -5.34 -7.47
C GLY A 43 8.14 -4.18 -6.82
N TYR A 44 8.85 -3.14 -6.37
CA TYR A 44 8.25 -2.03 -5.64
C TYR A 44 8.89 -0.70 -6.04
N VAL A 45 8.11 0.38 -6.00
CA VAL A 45 8.66 1.73 -6.10
C VAL A 45 8.93 2.23 -4.69
N VAL A 46 10.21 2.29 -4.31
CA VAL A 46 10.61 2.72 -2.97
C VAL A 46 10.88 4.22 -2.97
N ARG A 47 10.17 4.94 -2.10
CA ARG A 47 10.43 6.34 -1.76
C ARG A 47 11.10 6.38 -0.39
N THR A 48 12.05 7.28 -0.20
CA THR A 48 12.78 7.40 1.07
C THR A 48 12.57 8.77 1.69
N ALA A 49 12.61 8.81 3.01
CA ALA A 49 12.58 10.02 3.82
C ALA A 49 13.54 9.85 5.00
N HIS A 50 14.28 10.91 5.34
CA HIS A 50 15.26 10.89 6.42
C HIS A 50 14.90 11.87 7.53
N THR A 51 13.84 12.63 7.34
CA THR A 51 13.31 13.54 8.34
C THR A 51 11.79 13.45 8.38
N ARG A 52 11.19 13.84 9.51
CA ARG A 52 9.74 13.98 9.64
C ARG A 52 9.15 14.87 8.54
N GLY A 53 9.82 15.98 8.20
CA GLY A 53 9.33 16.90 7.16
C GLY A 53 9.26 16.27 5.78
N GLU A 54 10.30 15.50 5.42
CA GLU A 54 10.34 14.74 4.17
C GLU A 54 9.27 13.64 4.15
N LEU A 55 9.14 12.87 5.24
CA LEU A 55 8.11 11.83 5.34
C LEU A 55 6.72 12.41 5.11
N LEU A 56 6.38 13.49 5.80
CA LEU A 56 5.08 14.15 5.67
C LEU A 56 4.83 14.83 4.32
N SER A 57 5.88 15.06 3.53
CA SER A 57 5.79 15.63 2.19
C SER A 57 5.74 14.55 1.09
N ALA A 58 6.33 13.38 1.35
CA ALA A 58 6.34 12.23 0.46
C ALA A 58 5.10 11.34 0.62
N LEU A 59 4.38 11.49 1.73
CA LEU A 59 3.08 10.84 1.97
C LEU A 59 2.01 11.43 1.06
N ASP A 60 1.49 10.58 0.18
CA ASP A 60 0.36 10.86 -0.70
C ASP A 60 -0.48 9.59 -0.91
N ARG A 61 -1.57 9.72 -1.68
CA ARG A 61 -2.49 8.62 -2.01
C ARG A 61 -1.89 7.51 -2.86
N GLU A 62 -0.70 7.68 -3.42
CA GLU A 62 -0.05 6.63 -4.23
C GLU A 62 0.68 5.63 -3.34
N VAL A 63 1.08 6.05 -2.13
CA VAL A 63 1.76 5.22 -1.14
C VAL A 63 0.83 4.10 -0.66
N SER A 64 1.20 2.85 -0.91
CA SER A 64 0.47 1.66 -0.44
C SER A 64 0.94 1.23 0.96
N ALA A 65 2.23 1.34 1.23
CA ALA A 65 2.80 0.96 2.52
C ALA A 65 3.83 1.98 3.01
N VAL A 66 3.88 2.16 4.32
CA VAL A 66 4.84 3.04 5.00
C VAL A 66 5.64 2.20 5.99
N LEU A 67 6.97 2.24 5.88
CA LEU A 67 7.90 1.66 6.83
C LEU A 67 8.57 2.80 7.58
N VAL A 68 8.31 2.97 8.87
CA VAL A 68 8.76 4.14 9.62
C VAL A 68 9.52 3.76 10.88
N ASN A 69 10.69 4.36 11.08
CA ASN A 69 11.37 4.36 12.37
C ASN A 69 10.62 5.30 13.34
N PRO A 70 10.03 4.78 14.43
CA PRO A 70 9.25 5.59 15.38
C PRO A 70 10.04 6.76 15.99
N ALA A 71 11.36 6.60 16.16
CA ALA A 71 12.22 7.63 16.72
C ALA A 71 12.44 8.82 15.77
N LEU A 72 12.38 8.59 14.45
CA LEU A 72 12.58 9.62 13.43
C LEU A 72 11.36 10.54 13.28
N ALA A 73 10.17 9.96 13.36
CA ALA A 73 8.97 10.64 12.90
C ALA A 73 7.98 11.03 14.01
N ASP A 74 8.17 10.53 15.23
CA ASP A 74 7.14 10.48 16.27
C ASP A 74 5.89 9.76 15.74
N ALA A 75 5.81 8.46 16.03
CA ALA A 75 4.75 7.55 15.58
C ALA A 75 3.34 8.15 15.64
N GLY A 76 3.04 8.90 16.70
CA GLY A 76 1.73 9.54 16.88
C GLY A 76 1.42 10.57 15.80
N ALA A 77 2.38 11.43 15.46
CA ALA A 77 2.18 12.50 14.50
C ALA A 77 2.05 12.01 13.05
N VAL A 78 2.72 10.89 12.72
CA VAL A 78 2.60 10.24 11.41
C VAL A 78 1.19 9.67 11.25
N LEU A 79 0.74 8.92 12.26
CA LEU A 79 -0.58 8.29 12.25
C LEU A 79 -1.72 9.32 12.33
N GLU A 80 -1.56 10.39 13.12
CA GLU A 80 -2.51 11.50 13.15
C GLU A 80 -2.67 12.19 11.79
N ARG A 81 -1.57 12.30 11.03
CA ARG A 81 -1.58 12.97 9.73
C ARG A 81 -2.08 12.07 8.60
N LEU A 82 -1.83 10.77 8.70
CA LEU A 82 -2.45 9.78 7.85
C LEU A 82 -3.96 9.70 8.12
N GLY A 83 -4.37 9.93 9.37
CA GLY A 83 -5.73 9.66 9.80
C GLY A 83 -5.98 8.17 9.93
N THR A 84 -7.09 7.80 10.58
CA THR A 84 -7.47 6.39 10.78
C THR A 84 -7.79 5.70 9.44
N ASP A 85 -8.23 6.47 8.45
CA ASP A 85 -8.77 6.02 7.16
C ASP A 85 -7.78 6.16 5.99
N ALA A 86 -6.47 6.18 6.26
CA ALA A 86 -5.50 6.25 5.16
C ALA A 86 -5.57 4.99 4.29
N ASP A 87 -5.56 5.18 2.96
CA ASP A 87 -5.42 4.11 1.94
C ASP A 87 -4.04 3.41 1.98
N CYS A 88 -3.29 3.55 3.07
CA CYS A 88 -1.95 3.00 3.23
C CYS A 88 -1.80 2.30 4.59
N ARG A 89 -0.99 1.24 4.60
CA ARG A 89 -0.66 0.47 5.81
C ARG A 89 0.69 0.88 6.38
N VAL A 90 0.81 0.97 7.70
CA VAL A 90 2.01 1.52 8.35
C VAL A 90 2.66 0.47 9.25
N ALA A 91 3.89 0.07 8.92
CA ALA A 91 4.71 -0.77 9.78
C ALA A 91 5.86 0.00 10.42
N ALA A 92 6.18 -0.35 11.66
CA ALA A 92 7.31 0.22 12.38
C ALA A 92 8.62 -0.50 12.02
N LEU A 93 9.69 0.27 11.80
CA LEU A 93 11.06 -0.23 11.74
C LEU A 93 11.67 -0.10 13.13
N VAL A 94 11.84 -1.21 13.83
CA VAL A 94 12.25 -1.24 15.24
C VAL A 94 13.48 -2.10 15.44
N ASP A 95 14.29 -1.78 16.44
CA ASP A 95 15.35 -2.69 16.87
C ASP A 95 14.75 -3.89 17.62
N ASP A 96 15.44 -5.03 17.66
CA ASP A 96 15.00 -6.29 18.30
C ASP A 96 14.47 -6.16 19.75
N ARG A 97 14.78 -5.06 20.44
CA ARG A 97 14.44 -4.84 21.86
C ARG A 97 13.39 -3.77 22.09
N GLU A 98 12.88 -3.12 21.04
CA GLU A 98 11.87 -2.08 21.19
C GLU A 98 10.46 -2.66 21.14
N PRO A 99 9.57 -2.29 22.07
CA PRO A 99 8.18 -2.68 22.01
C PRO A 99 7.51 -2.01 20.80
N VAL A 100 6.75 -2.80 20.05
CA VAL A 100 5.93 -2.29 18.95
C VAL A 100 4.72 -1.57 19.54
N GLY A 101 4.50 -0.31 19.17
CA GLY A 101 3.32 0.43 19.60
C GLY A 101 2.04 -0.16 19.00
N GLU A 102 0.97 -0.24 19.79
CA GLU A 102 -0.37 -0.76 19.42
C GLU A 102 -1.06 -0.01 18.25
N ARG A 103 -0.40 0.98 17.65
CA ARG A 103 -0.97 1.86 16.62
C ARG A 103 -0.44 1.58 15.21
N PHE A 104 0.48 0.64 15.04
CA PHE A 104 1.01 0.23 13.75
C PHE A 104 0.32 -1.05 13.27
N ASP A 105 0.24 -1.21 11.96
CA ASP A 105 -0.27 -2.43 11.31
C ASP A 105 0.66 -3.62 11.50
N ASP A 106 1.96 -3.36 11.58
CA ASP A 106 2.97 -4.38 11.76
C ASP A 106 4.28 -3.76 12.27
N ALA A 107 5.26 -4.62 12.52
CA ALA A 107 6.64 -4.21 12.73
C ALA A 107 7.63 -5.11 12.00
N VAL A 108 8.70 -4.50 11.54
CA VAL A 108 9.87 -5.18 10.99
C VAL A 108 11.05 -4.90 11.91
N HIS A 109 11.60 -5.98 12.46
CA HIS A 109 12.74 -5.91 13.36
C HIS A 109 14.07 -5.85 12.60
N LYS A 110 14.96 -4.97 13.05
CA LYS A 110 16.36 -4.91 12.61
C LYS A 110 17.18 -5.95 13.41
N PRO A 111 18.06 -6.72 12.76
CA PRO A 111 18.53 -6.58 11.37
C PRO A 111 17.55 -7.06 10.31
N LEU A 112 17.46 -6.32 9.20
CA LEU A 112 16.46 -6.55 8.16
C LEU A 112 16.75 -7.83 7.36
N SER A 113 15.89 -8.83 7.52
CA SER A 113 15.89 -9.97 6.59
C SER A 113 15.13 -9.60 5.32
N ARG A 114 15.78 -9.70 4.16
CA ARG A 114 15.15 -9.44 2.84
C ARG A 114 13.85 -10.21 2.65
N SER A 115 13.79 -11.48 3.08
CA SER A 115 12.59 -12.30 2.92
C SER A 115 11.46 -11.83 3.84
N THR A 116 11.78 -11.50 5.09
CA THR A 116 10.79 -11.03 6.08
C THR A 116 10.25 -9.66 5.68
N LEU A 117 11.14 -8.72 5.33
CA LEU A 117 10.76 -7.39 4.86
C LEU A 117 9.83 -7.48 3.64
N ARG A 118 10.19 -8.32 2.66
CA ARG A 118 9.37 -8.48 1.46
C ARG A 118 8.01 -9.11 1.77
N ALA A 119 7.97 -10.11 2.65
CA ALA A 119 6.70 -10.73 3.06
C ALA A 119 5.78 -9.75 3.80
N THR A 120 6.33 -8.94 4.71
CA THR A 120 5.57 -7.89 5.41
C THR A 120 5.03 -6.86 4.42
N VAL A 121 5.88 -6.32 3.54
CA VAL A 121 5.44 -5.32 2.55
C VAL A 121 4.39 -5.89 1.58
N ASP A 122 4.56 -7.12 1.11
CA ASP A 122 3.59 -7.79 0.24
C ASP A 122 2.23 -7.94 0.94
N ARG A 123 2.22 -8.37 2.21
CA ARG A 123 1.00 -8.45 3.02
C ARG A 123 0.31 -7.09 3.15
N LEU A 124 1.05 -6.06 3.54
CA LEU A 124 0.53 -4.70 3.70
C LEU A 124 -0.06 -4.15 2.39
N CYS A 125 0.63 -4.37 1.27
CA CYS A 125 0.16 -3.95 -0.06
C CYS A 125 -1.10 -4.70 -0.49
N ARG A 126 -1.20 -6.00 -0.19
CA ARG A 126 -2.40 -6.81 -0.45
C ARG A 126 -3.59 -6.36 0.40
N CYS A 127 -3.37 -6.00 1.67
CA CYS A 127 -4.43 -5.44 2.49
C CYS A 127 -4.99 -4.14 1.89
N VAL A 128 -4.12 -3.25 1.37
CA VAL A 128 -4.57 -2.04 0.66
C VAL A 128 -5.31 -2.39 -0.63
N ALA A 129 -4.75 -3.28 -1.44
CA ALA A 129 -5.38 -3.68 -2.71
C ALA A 129 -6.77 -4.31 -2.50
N TYR A 130 -6.92 -5.09 -1.43
CA TYR A 130 -8.19 -5.69 -1.04
C TYR A 130 -9.20 -4.64 -0.57
N SER A 131 -8.81 -3.70 0.29
CA SER A 131 -9.65 -2.57 0.69
C SER A 131 -10.10 -1.73 -0.52
N ASP A 132 -9.18 -1.34 -1.39
CA ASP A 132 -9.46 -0.62 -2.65
C ASP A 132 -10.40 -1.43 -3.57
N GLY A 133 -10.25 -2.75 -3.61
CA GLY A 133 -11.12 -3.64 -4.37
C GLY A 133 -12.55 -3.67 -3.81
N LEU A 134 -12.70 -3.70 -2.49
CA LEU A 134 -14.01 -3.69 -1.82
C LEU A 134 -14.76 -2.38 -2.06
N ASP A 135 -14.07 -1.24 -2.00
CA ASP A 135 -14.71 0.05 -2.28
C ASP A 135 -15.21 0.12 -3.72
N ARG A 136 -14.38 -0.32 -4.69
CA ARG A 136 -14.78 -0.45 -6.10
C ARG A 136 -15.99 -1.38 -6.27
N TYR A 137 -16.03 -2.48 -5.53
CA TYR A 137 -17.13 -3.44 -5.56
C TYR A 137 -18.43 -2.79 -5.05
N PHE A 138 -18.39 -2.14 -3.89
CA PHE A 138 -19.58 -1.50 -3.32
C PHE A 138 -20.11 -0.37 -4.20
N ASP A 139 -19.24 0.42 -4.82
CA ASP A 139 -19.63 1.47 -5.76
C ASP A 139 -20.32 0.91 -7.01
N LEU A 140 -19.79 -0.17 -7.59
CA LEU A 140 -20.39 -0.85 -8.73
C LEU A 140 -21.72 -1.52 -8.35
N ALA A 141 -21.79 -2.19 -7.21
CA ALA A 141 -23.00 -2.84 -6.72
C ALA A 141 -24.12 -1.82 -6.46
N ARG A 142 -23.78 -0.67 -5.86
CA ARG A 142 -24.73 0.44 -5.65
C ARG A 142 -25.20 1.02 -6.98
N THR A 143 -24.29 1.17 -7.94
CA THR A 143 -24.63 1.62 -9.29
C THR A 143 -25.62 0.66 -9.96
N LEU A 144 -25.32 -0.65 -9.94
CA LEU A 144 -26.19 -1.69 -10.49
C LEU A 144 -27.58 -1.68 -9.85
N ALA A 145 -27.66 -1.56 -8.52
CA ALA A 145 -28.93 -1.52 -7.79
C ALA A 145 -29.79 -0.28 -8.13
N SER A 146 -29.18 0.81 -8.60
CA SER A 146 -29.89 2.03 -8.99
C SER A 146 -30.48 2.00 -10.41
N LEU A 147 -30.05 1.04 -11.24
CA LEU A 147 -30.54 0.92 -12.62
C LEU A 147 -31.93 0.27 -12.68
N ALA A 148 -32.73 0.69 -13.66
CA ALA A 148 -33.99 0.02 -13.99
C ALA A 148 -33.74 -1.41 -14.49
N GLU A 149 -34.66 -2.35 -14.28
CA GLU A 149 -34.45 -3.77 -14.62
C GLU A 149 -34.12 -4.02 -16.10
N ASP A 150 -34.68 -3.22 -17.01
CA ASP A 150 -34.47 -3.35 -18.46
C ASP A 150 -33.24 -2.56 -18.96
N ASP A 151 -32.43 -1.99 -18.07
CA ASP A 151 -31.28 -1.19 -18.47
C ASP A 151 -30.18 -2.07 -19.09
N PRO A 152 -29.75 -1.79 -20.34
CA PRO A 152 -28.76 -2.60 -21.04
C PRO A 152 -27.36 -2.58 -20.42
N GLN A 153 -27.10 -1.71 -19.44
CA GLN A 153 -25.83 -1.66 -18.72
C GLN A 153 -25.76 -2.67 -17.56
N ARG A 154 -26.89 -3.25 -17.13
CA ARG A 154 -26.92 -4.16 -15.98
C ARG A 154 -26.03 -5.38 -16.17
N ASP A 155 -26.17 -6.08 -17.28
CA ASP A 155 -25.39 -7.29 -17.56
C ASP A 155 -23.88 -7.01 -17.53
N ARG A 156 -23.46 -5.88 -18.14
CA ARG A 156 -22.05 -5.47 -18.14
C ARG A 156 -21.51 -5.14 -16.75
N LEU A 157 -22.34 -4.52 -15.90
CA LEU A 157 -21.96 -4.21 -14.52
C LEU A 157 -21.93 -5.47 -13.66
N ALA A 158 -22.84 -6.42 -13.89
CA ALA A 158 -22.85 -7.72 -13.24
C ALA A 158 -21.58 -8.53 -13.59
N ASP A 159 -21.24 -8.63 -14.88
CA ASP A 159 -20.00 -9.30 -15.33
C ASP A 159 -18.75 -8.66 -14.69
N ARG A 160 -18.76 -7.33 -14.54
CA ARG A 160 -17.66 -6.61 -13.90
C ARG A 160 -17.59 -6.84 -12.38
N LEU A 161 -18.74 -7.00 -11.73
CA LEU A 161 -18.80 -7.36 -10.31
C LEU A 161 -18.25 -8.76 -10.10
N ASP A 162 -18.66 -9.74 -10.92
CA ASP A 162 -18.17 -11.12 -10.83
C ASP A 162 -16.64 -11.18 -11.03
N ALA A 163 -16.12 -10.41 -11.99
CA ALA A 163 -14.66 -10.31 -12.20
C ALA A 163 -13.94 -9.69 -11.00
N LEU A 164 -14.54 -8.69 -10.36
CA LEU A 164 -13.96 -8.03 -9.18
C LEU A 164 -14.05 -8.90 -7.92
N GLU A 165 -15.10 -9.71 -7.77
CA GLU A 165 -15.20 -10.72 -6.71
C GLU A 165 -14.06 -11.74 -6.85
N ALA A 166 -13.77 -12.21 -8.06
CA ALA A 166 -12.65 -13.10 -8.30
C ALA A 166 -11.28 -12.44 -7.98
N GLU A 167 -11.07 -11.18 -8.35
CA GLU A 167 -9.85 -10.41 -8.00
C GLU A 167 -9.70 -10.28 -6.46
N LEU A 168 -10.80 -10.04 -5.76
CA LEU A 168 -10.84 -9.94 -4.30
C LEU A 168 -10.49 -11.29 -3.63
N ASP A 169 -11.06 -12.39 -4.11
CA ASP A 169 -10.77 -13.74 -3.59
C ASP A 169 -9.30 -14.13 -3.79
N GLU A 170 -8.74 -13.81 -4.98
CA GLU A 170 -7.32 -14.03 -5.26
C GLU A 170 -6.42 -13.20 -4.34
N THR A 171 -6.78 -11.93 -4.11
CA THR A 171 -6.04 -11.03 -3.22
C THR A 171 -6.13 -11.47 -1.75
N ALA A 172 -7.26 -12.05 -1.33
CA ALA A 172 -7.49 -12.49 0.04
C ALA A 172 -6.86 -13.86 0.38
N THR A 173 -6.74 -14.78 -0.58
CA THR A 173 -6.07 -16.09 -0.43
C THR A 173 -4.78 -16.11 0.43
N PRO A 174 -3.82 -15.19 0.22
CA PRO A 174 -2.56 -15.08 0.98
C PRO A 174 -2.66 -14.39 2.34
N LEU A 175 -3.77 -13.69 2.61
CA LEU A 175 -4.03 -12.96 3.83
C LEU A 175 -4.64 -13.91 4.86
N ASP A 176 -4.35 -13.68 6.14
CA ASP A 176 -5.09 -14.37 7.19
C ASP A 176 -6.45 -13.72 7.45
N SER A 177 -7.26 -14.35 8.30
CA SER A 177 -8.60 -13.85 8.60
C SER A 177 -8.54 -12.44 9.22
N ASP A 178 -7.58 -12.18 10.11
CA ASP A 178 -7.49 -10.91 10.82
C ASP A 178 -7.10 -9.79 9.86
N ASP A 179 -6.14 -10.04 8.95
CA ASP A 179 -5.78 -9.14 7.86
C ASP A 179 -7.01 -8.78 6.99
N VAL A 180 -7.83 -9.78 6.61
CA VAL A 180 -9.03 -9.57 5.79
C VAL A 180 -10.08 -8.76 6.54
N TYR A 181 -10.31 -9.05 7.83
CA TYR A 181 -11.24 -8.28 8.66
C TYR A 181 -10.78 -6.83 8.82
N ASP A 182 -9.50 -6.61 9.14
CA ASP A 182 -8.92 -5.28 9.30
C ASP A 182 -8.89 -4.52 7.96
N ALA A 183 -8.74 -5.20 6.83
CA ALA A 183 -8.86 -4.59 5.50
C ALA A 183 -10.31 -4.17 5.19
N ALA A 184 -11.30 -4.98 5.55
CA ALA A 184 -12.71 -4.69 5.26
C ALA A 184 -13.31 -3.59 6.17
N LEU A 185 -12.77 -3.38 7.38
CA LEU A 185 -13.37 -2.51 8.40
C LEU A 185 -12.67 -1.16 8.60
N ARG A 186 -11.45 -0.97 8.07
CA ARG A 186 -10.66 0.25 8.31
C ARG A 186 -11.21 1.52 7.64
N GLY A 187 -12.06 1.39 6.62
CA GLY A 187 -12.64 2.52 5.88
C GLY A 187 -14.07 2.89 6.24
N ARG A 188 -14.53 2.67 7.48
CA ARG A 188 -15.93 2.93 7.89
C ARG A 188 -16.08 3.79 9.15
#